data_AF-A0A1G1TI20-F1
#
_entry.id   AF-A0A1G1TI20-F1
#
_cell.length_a   1.000
_cell.length_b   1.000
_cell.length_c   1.000
_cell.angle_alpha   90.00
_cell.angle_beta   90.00
_cell.angle_gamma   90.00
#
_symmetry.space_group_name_H-M   'P 1'
#
loop_
_entity.id
_entity.type
_entity.pdbx_description
1 polymer ?
#
loop_
_entity_poly.entity_id
_entity_poly.type
_entity_poly.pdbx_seq_one_letter_code
_entity_poly.pdbx_strand_id
1 'polypeptide(L)'
;MVAFANQTYAAPTIANFGALDTLVALARLRPRPVAASPILAQRQAELARLLPGFGLDAAVGNAVFAENFFLDQDVATRRQTAQALFAQAGAITAVGPLVPENQLRGRFQLVGERGTIDVFFTLSPENPARVQQLDLKLAGR
;
A
#
# COMPACT_ATOMS: atom_id res chain seq x y z
N MET A 1 4.86 -14.25 26.64
CA MET A 1 4.27 -14.99 27.78
C MET A 1 5.02 -16.29 27.97
N VAL A 2 5.09 -16.79 29.20
CA VAL A 2 5.70 -18.08 29.53
C VAL A 2 4.65 -18.89 30.31
N ALA A 3 4.45 -20.16 29.95
CA ALA A 3 3.54 -21.07 30.64
C ALA A 3 4.29 -22.33 31.05
N PHE A 4 4.04 -22.80 32.28
CA PHE A 4 4.63 -24.01 32.83
C PHE A 4 3.57 -25.10 32.91
N ALA A 5 3.93 -26.33 32.53
CA ALA A 5 3.05 -27.49 32.64
C ALA A 5 3.84 -28.70 33.15
N ASN A 6 3.18 -29.55 33.94
CA ASN A 6 3.78 -30.70 34.63
C ASN A 6 3.26 -32.06 34.12
N GLN A 7 2.49 -32.07 33.03
CA GLN A 7 1.99 -33.29 32.38
C GLN A 7 2.53 -33.43 30.96
N THR A 8 2.81 -34.67 30.55
CA THR A 8 3.15 -35.00 29.17
C THR A 8 1.94 -34.75 28.27
N TYR A 9 2.13 -33.99 27.18
CA TYR A 9 1.07 -33.50 26.28
C TYR A 9 0.10 -32.46 26.87
N ALA A 10 0.46 -31.79 27.96
CA ALA A 10 -0.25 -30.57 28.33
C ALA A 10 -0.26 -29.62 27.11
N ALA A 11 -1.41 -28.99 26.83
CA ALA A 11 -1.59 -28.03 25.75
C ALA A 11 -1.58 -26.58 26.29
N PRO A 12 -0.48 -26.10 26.92
CA PRO A 12 -0.44 -24.79 27.57
C PRO A 12 -0.64 -23.64 26.58
N THR A 13 -0.45 -23.91 25.28
CA THR A 13 -0.72 -23.00 24.16
C THR A 13 -2.12 -22.38 24.23
N ILE A 14 -3.15 -23.16 24.59
CA ILE A 14 -4.55 -22.66 24.66
C ILE A 14 -4.67 -21.62 25.77
N ALA A 15 -4.16 -21.91 26.97
CA ALA A 15 -4.19 -20.98 28.09
C ALA A 15 -3.35 -19.72 27.82
N ASN A 16 -2.19 -19.88 27.17
CA ASN A 16 -1.33 -18.75 26.80
C ASN A 16 -2.00 -17.82 25.79
N PHE A 17 -2.63 -18.35 24.74
CA PHE A 17 -3.34 -17.52 23.76
C PHE A 17 -4.59 -16.87 24.38
N GLY A 18 -5.34 -17.59 25.21
CA GLY A 18 -6.50 -17.01 25.91
C GLY A 18 -6.10 -15.84 26.82
N ALA A 19 -4.99 -15.96 27.54
CA ALA A 19 -4.45 -14.86 28.35
C ALA A 19 -3.94 -13.70 27.49
N LEU A 20 -3.26 -13.98 26.37
CA LEU A 20 -2.82 -12.95 25.43
C LEU A 20 -4.00 -12.17 24.84
N ASP A 21 -5.03 -12.86 24.36
CA ASP A 21 -6.22 -12.23 23.78
C ASP A 21 -6.94 -11.36 24.82
N THR A 22 -7.05 -11.86 26.05
CA THR A 22 -7.64 -11.10 27.17
C THR A 22 -6.84 -9.83 27.46
N LEU A 23 -5.51 -9.91 27.48
CA LEU A 23 -4.64 -8.75 27.69
C LEU A 23 -4.78 -7.73 26.55
N VAL A 24 -4.80 -8.19 25.29
CA VAL A 24 -4.98 -7.34 24.11
C VAL A 24 -6.33 -6.62 24.17
N ALA A 25 -7.40 -7.33 24.51
CA ALA A 25 -8.75 -6.79 24.62
C ALA A 25 -8.88 -5.79 25.78
N LEU A 26 -8.42 -6.15 26.98
CA LEU A 26 -8.52 -5.30 28.18
C LEU A 26 -7.68 -4.03 28.06
N ALA A 27 -6.45 -4.15 27.55
CA ALA A 27 -5.56 -3.01 27.36
C ALA A 27 -5.92 -2.17 26.12
N ARG A 28 -6.94 -2.58 25.33
CA ARG A 28 -7.37 -1.94 24.09
C ARG A 28 -6.20 -1.64 23.16
N LEU A 29 -5.26 -2.58 23.07
CA LEU A 29 -4.04 -2.41 22.30
C LEU A 29 -4.40 -2.16 20.84
N ARG A 30 -3.85 -1.09 20.28
CA ARG A 30 -3.98 -0.78 18.86
C ARG A 30 -2.76 -1.34 18.10
N PRO A 31 -2.93 -1.77 16.85
CA PRO A 31 -1.81 -2.11 15.99
C PRO A 31 -0.77 -0.97 15.99
N ARG A 32 0.51 -1.33 16.12
CA ARG A 32 1.60 -0.36 16.14
C ARG A 32 1.60 0.42 14.83
N PRO A 33 1.57 1.77 14.85
CA PRO A 33 1.71 2.56 13.63
C PRO A 33 3.11 2.34 13.05
N VAL A 34 3.17 2.01 11.76
CA VAL A 34 4.43 1.94 11.03
C VAL A 34 4.76 3.34 10.54
N ALA A 35 5.98 3.83 10.80
CA ALA A 35 6.43 5.09 10.22
C ALA A 35 6.69 4.89 8.71
N ALA A 36 6.29 5.87 7.89
CA ALA A 36 6.57 5.82 6.46
C ALA A 36 8.08 5.88 6.23
N SER A 37 8.61 5.00 5.38
CA SER A 37 10.02 5.05 5.00
C SER A 37 10.26 6.22 4.04
N PRO A 38 11.45 6.84 4.03
CA PRO A 38 11.76 7.97 3.14
C PRO A 38 11.54 7.65 1.66
N ILE A 39 11.90 6.43 1.24
CA ILE A 39 11.72 5.98 -0.14
C ILE A 39 10.24 5.85 -0.51
N LEU A 40 9.38 5.49 0.44
CA LEU A 40 7.94 5.34 0.19
C LEU A 40 7.25 6.70 -0.01
N ALA A 41 7.66 7.71 0.77
CA ALA A 41 7.24 9.09 0.56
C ALA A 41 7.77 9.67 -0.77
N GLN A 42 9.02 9.34 -1.14
CA GLN A 42 9.57 9.74 -2.43
C GLN A 42 8.75 9.15 -3.59
N ARG A 43 8.50 7.84 -3.57
CA ARG A 43 7.73 7.16 -4.64
C ARG A 43 6.28 7.64 -4.70
N GLN A 44 5.66 7.96 -3.56
CA GLN A 44 4.33 8.59 -3.55
C GLN A 44 4.34 9.92 -4.32
N ALA A 45 5.32 10.80 -4.07
CA ALA A 45 5.40 12.10 -4.76
C ALA A 45 5.63 11.94 -6.27
N GLU A 46 6.45 10.96 -6.66
CA GLU A 46 6.67 10.62 -8.07
C GLU A 46 5.39 10.08 -8.72
N LEU A 47 4.70 9.14 -8.07
CA LEU A 47 3.43 8.60 -8.55
C LEU A 47 2.36 9.68 -8.68
N ALA A 48 2.23 10.58 -7.70
CA ALA A 48 1.25 11.67 -7.75
C ALA A 48 1.45 12.61 -8.96
N ARG A 49 2.69 12.77 -9.43
CA ARG A 49 3.01 13.56 -10.64
C ARG A 49 2.80 12.77 -11.93
N LEU A 50 3.09 11.46 -11.93
CA LEU A 50 3.03 10.62 -13.12
C LEU A 50 1.63 10.12 -13.46
N LEU A 51 0.81 9.84 -12.45
CA LEU A 51 -0.50 9.21 -12.63
C LEU A 51 -1.50 10.07 -13.43
N PRO A 52 -1.63 11.40 -13.24
CA PRO A 52 -2.59 12.22 -13.99
C PRO A 52 -2.35 12.22 -15.51
N GLY A 53 -1.09 12.13 -15.95
CA GLY A 53 -0.73 12.04 -17.37
C GLY A 53 -0.54 10.59 -17.87
N PHE A 54 -0.52 9.61 -16.96
CA PHE A 54 -0.15 8.22 -17.20
C PHE A 54 1.04 8.06 -18.16
N GLY A 55 2.08 8.87 -17.91
CA GLY A 55 3.30 8.96 -18.71
C GLY A 55 4.24 7.79 -18.43
N LEU A 56 3.90 6.60 -18.95
CA LEU A 56 4.76 5.40 -18.94
C LEU A 56 5.65 5.37 -20.19
N ASP A 57 6.40 6.43 -20.45
CA ASP A 57 7.49 6.37 -21.44
C ASP A 57 8.62 5.50 -20.89
N ALA A 58 9.27 4.70 -21.73
CA ALA A 58 10.25 3.68 -21.30
C ALA A 58 11.36 4.26 -20.39
N ALA A 59 11.80 5.49 -20.63
CA ALA A 59 12.86 6.12 -19.85
C ALA A 59 12.42 6.52 -18.42
N VAL A 60 11.20 7.04 -18.27
CA VAL A 60 10.64 7.49 -16.98
C VAL A 60 10.05 6.29 -16.21
N GLY A 61 9.44 5.36 -16.96
CA GLY A 61 8.91 4.10 -16.46
C GLY A 61 9.96 3.24 -15.78
N ASN A 62 11.15 3.08 -16.39
CA ASN A 62 12.21 2.22 -15.86
C ASN A 62 12.85 2.74 -14.56
N ALA A 63 12.76 4.05 -14.27
CA ALA A 63 13.32 4.63 -13.05
C ALA A 63 12.38 4.48 -11.83
N VAL A 64 11.07 4.43 -12.08
CA VAL A 64 10.03 4.40 -11.04
C VAL A 64 9.41 3.02 -10.87
N PHE A 65 9.23 2.26 -11.95
CA PHE A 65 8.60 0.95 -11.95
C PHE A 65 9.62 -0.17 -12.10
N ALA A 66 9.36 -1.31 -11.46
CA ALA A 66 10.15 -2.53 -11.62
C ALA A 66 9.84 -3.20 -12.97
N GLU A 67 10.76 -4.00 -13.51
CA GLU A 67 10.54 -4.70 -14.78
C GLU A 67 9.32 -5.64 -14.73
N ASN A 68 9.14 -6.32 -13.59
CA ASN A 68 8.00 -7.21 -13.34
C ASN A 68 6.65 -6.49 -13.45
N PHE A 69 6.58 -5.19 -13.15
CA PHE A 69 5.35 -4.40 -13.23
C PHE A 69 4.74 -4.40 -14.65
N PHE A 70 5.62 -4.36 -15.65
CA PHE A 70 5.25 -4.35 -17.07
C PHE A 70 4.99 -5.76 -17.62
N LEU A 71 5.55 -6.78 -16.99
CA LEU A 71 5.31 -8.19 -17.33
C LEU A 71 3.96 -8.68 -16.78
N ASP A 72 3.54 -8.18 -15.62
CA ASP A 72 2.31 -8.61 -14.96
C ASP A 72 1.03 -8.13 -15.68
N GLN A 73 1.09 -6.98 -16.37
CA GLN A 73 -0.06 -6.46 -17.12
C GLN A 73 0.36 -5.43 -18.17
N ASP A 74 -0.23 -5.55 -19.36
CA ASP A 74 0.00 -4.64 -20.47
C ASP A 74 -0.22 -3.17 -20.12
N VAL A 75 0.74 -2.34 -20.52
CA VAL A 75 0.73 -0.88 -20.31
C VAL A 75 -0.51 -0.22 -20.91
N ALA A 76 -0.98 -0.69 -22.06
CA ALA A 76 -2.16 -0.17 -22.73
C ALA A 76 -3.43 -0.34 -21.88
N THR A 77 -3.63 -1.54 -21.33
CA THR A 77 -4.77 -1.88 -20.47
C THR A 77 -4.73 -1.08 -19.16
N ARG A 78 -3.55 -0.96 -18.54
CA ARG A 78 -3.35 -0.12 -17.35
C ARG A 78 -3.68 1.35 -17.63
N ARG A 79 -3.20 1.89 -18.75
CA ARG A 79 -3.46 3.26 -19.17
C ARG A 79 -4.95 3.51 -19.37
N GLN A 80 -5.64 2.63 -20.08
CA GLN A 80 -7.07 2.76 -20.32
C GLN A 80 -7.87 2.74 -19.01
N THR A 81 -7.55 1.80 -18.11
CA THR A 81 -8.21 1.66 -16.81
C THR A 81 -7.97 2.90 -15.94
N ALA A 82 -6.73 3.37 -15.87
CA ALA A 82 -6.39 4.57 -15.11
C ALA A 82 -7.08 5.81 -15.69
N GLN A 83 -7.04 6.01 -17.01
CA GLN A 83 -7.74 7.13 -17.66
C GLN A 83 -9.23 7.12 -17.39
N ALA A 84 -9.88 5.94 -17.39
CA ALA A 84 -11.28 5.81 -17.03
C ALA A 84 -11.55 6.22 -15.57
N LEU A 85 -10.65 5.88 -14.64
CA LEU A 85 -10.76 6.30 -13.23
C LEU A 85 -10.52 7.81 -13.06
N PHE A 86 -9.50 8.37 -13.70
CA PHE A 86 -9.22 9.81 -13.67
C PHE A 86 -10.34 10.62 -14.33
N ALA A 87 -10.95 10.13 -15.41
CA ALA A 87 -12.11 10.77 -16.03
C ALA A 87 -13.31 10.81 -15.08
N GLN A 88 -13.53 9.75 -14.28
CA GLN A 88 -14.57 9.70 -13.25
C GLN A 88 -14.27 10.63 -12.06
N ALA A 89 -13.02 10.68 -11.60
CA ALA A 89 -12.60 11.52 -10.48
C ALA A 89 -12.52 13.01 -10.84
N GLY A 90 -12.29 13.36 -12.11
CA GLY A 90 -12.08 14.73 -12.56
C GLY A 90 -10.63 15.20 -12.35
N ALA A 91 -10.40 16.51 -12.44
CA ALA A 91 -9.07 17.08 -12.20
C ALA A 91 -8.62 16.84 -10.75
N ILE A 92 -7.38 16.40 -10.56
CA ILE A 92 -6.83 16.17 -9.21
C ILE A 92 -6.52 17.50 -8.55
N THR A 93 -7.15 17.76 -7.41
CA THR A 93 -7.03 19.00 -6.64
C THR A 93 -6.08 18.85 -5.47
N ALA A 94 -5.99 17.66 -4.88
CA ALA A 94 -5.11 17.40 -3.74
C ALA A 94 -4.61 15.94 -3.71
N VAL A 95 -3.46 15.77 -3.05
CA VAL A 95 -2.87 14.46 -2.73
C VAL A 95 -2.98 14.27 -1.23
N GLY A 96 -3.67 13.20 -0.82
CA GLY A 96 -3.86 12.83 0.58
C GLY A 96 -2.58 12.33 1.24
N PRO A 97 -2.59 12.19 2.57
CA PRO A 97 -1.44 11.68 3.32
C PRO A 97 -1.16 10.23 2.97
N LEU A 98 0.11 9.85 3.09
CA LEU A 98 0.55 8.48 2.93
C LEU A 98 0.24 7.66 4.19
N VAL A 99 -0.49 6.58 4.00
CA VAL A 99 -0.77 5.57 5.01
C VAL A 99 0.12 4.35 4.72
N PRO A 100 1.28 4.23 5.39
CA PRO A 100 2.15 3.06 5.22
C PRO A 100 1.51 1.82 5.87
N GLU A 101 1.44 0.72 5.12
CA GLU A 101 1.11 -0.60 5.69
C GLU A 101 2.37 -1.26 6.26
N ASN A 102 3.50 -1.05 5.59
CA ASN A 102 4.82 -1.46 6.04
C ASN A 102 5.90 -0.55 5.42
N GLN A 103 7.18 -0.94 5.47
CA GLN A 103 8.29 -0.11 4.97
C GLN A 103 8.35 0.01 3.43
N LEU A 104 7.69 -0.90 2.69
CA LEU A 104 7.70 -1.01 1.23
C LEU A 104 6.30 -0.95 0.61
N ARG A 105 5.24 -0.85 1.41
CA ARG A 105 3.85 -0.83 0.95
C ARG A 105 3.06 0.26 1.63
N GLY A 106 2.25 0.97 0.86
CA GLY A 106 1.37 1.99 1.41
C GLY A 106 0.22 2.35 0.49
N ARG A 107 -0.66 3.19 1.03
CA ARG A 107 -1.83 3.74 0.38
C ARG A 107 -1.83 5.24 0.49
N PHE A 108 -2.32 5.92 -0.54
CA PHE A 108 -2.62 7.35 -0.49
C PHE A 108 -3.82 7.63 -1.39
N GLN A 109 -4.41 8.81 -1.19
CA GLN A 109 -5.60 9.22 -1.94
C GLN A 109 -5.26 10.35 -2.90
N LEU A 110 -5.82 10.28 -4.10
CA LEU A 110 -5.86 11.40 -5.03
C LEU A 110 -7.26 11.96 -5.04
N VAL A 111 -7.42 13.19 -4.54
CA VAL A 111 -8.71 13.86 -4.43
C VAL A 111 -8.97 14.62 -5.72
N GLY A 112 -9.92 14.13 -6.51
CA GLY A 112 -10.42 14.79 -7.70
C GLY A 112 -11.69 15.61 -7.42
N GLU A 113 -12.06 16.47 -8.36
CA GLU A 113 -13.27 17.32 -8.27
C GLU A 113 -14.57 16.55 -8.04
N ARG A 114 -14.69 15.35 -8.63
CA ARG A 114 -15.93 14.55 -8.66
C ARG A 114 -15.82 13.24 -7.88
N GLY A 115 -14.60 12.84 -7.50
CA GLY A 115 -14.36 11.58 -6.80
C GLY A 115 -12.92 11.47 -6.30
N THR A 116 -12.70 10.54 -5.39
CA THR A 116 -11.38 10.25 -4.83
C THR A 116 -10.88 8.92 -5.37
N ILE A 117 -9.60 8.84 -5.75
CA ILE A 117 -8.95 7.61 -6.20
C ILE A 117 -8.05 7.12 -5.07
N ASP A 118 -8.31 5.91 -4.58
CA ASP A 118 -7.41 5.18 -3.70
C ASP A 118 -6.28 4.58 -4.53
N VAL A 119 -5.05 4.98 -4.20
CA VAL A 119 -3.82 4.48 -4.82
C VAL A 119 -3.13 3.56 -3.82
N PHE A 120 -3.00 2.30 -4.18
CA PHE A 120 -2.20 1.32 -3.46
C PHE A 120 -0.96 0.98 -4.26
N PHE A 121 0.19 0.95 -3.60
CA PHE A 121 1.44 0.56 -4.25
C PHE A 121 2.34 -0.26 -3.33
N THR A 122 3.10 -1.16 -3.96
CA THR A 122 4.15 -1.96 -3.31
C THR A 122 5.47 -1.76 -4.03
N LEU A 123 6.53 -1.58 -3.26
CA LEU A 123 7.89 -1.42 -3.73
C LEU A 123 8.63 -2.76 -3.75
N SER A 124 9.52 -2.93 -4.73
CA SER A 124 10.48 -4.04 -4.77
C SER A 124 11.50 -3.91 -3.64
N PRO A 125 12.04 -5.04 -3.13
CA PRO A 125 13.11 -5.03 -2.14
C PRO A 125 14.49 -4.64 -2.73
N GLU A 126 14.55 -4.24 -4.00
CA GLU A 126 15.76 -3.87 -4.71
C GLU A 126 16.24 -2.46 -4.33
N ASN A 127 17.50 -2.14 -4.63
CA ASN A 127 18.05 -0.80 -4.43
C ASN A 127 18.47 -0.19 -5.79
N PRO A 128 17.85 0.92 -6.25
CA PRO A 128 16.78 1.67 -5.59
C PRO A 128 15.42 0.95 -5.66
N ALA A 129 14.61 1.05 -4.61
CA ALA A 129 13.30 0.39 -4.55
C ALA A 129 12.36 0.98 -5.60
N ARG A 130 11.74 0.12 -6.42
CA ARG A 130 10.86 0.52 -7.54
C ARG A 130 9.44 0.02 -7.31
N VAL A 131 8.45 0.66 -7.92
CA VAL A 131 7.05 0.23 -7.84
C VAL A 131 6.90 -1.10 -8.57
N GLN A 132 6.64 -2.16 -7.81
CA GLN A 132 6.39 -3.50 -8.33
C GLN A 132 4.89 -3.72 -8.58
N GLN A 133 4.03 -3.15 -7.75
CA GLN A 133 2.58 -3.25 -7.88
C GLN A 133 1.96 -1.88 -7.69
N LEU A 134 0.97 -1.57 -8.52
CA LEU A 134 0.15 -0.35 -8.44
C LEU A 134 -1.29 -0.75 -8.73
N ASP A 135 -2.17 -0.48 -7.77
CA ASP A 135 -3.61 -0.67 -7.90
C ASP A 135 -4.32 0.67 -7.69
N LEU A 136 -5.24 0.99 -8.61
CA LEU A 136 -6.06 2.19 -8.56
C LEU A 136 -7.51 1.77 -8.42
N LYS A 137 -8.22 2.35 -7.45
CA LYS A 137 -9.65 2.11 -7.26
C LYS A 137 -10.34 3.44 -6.96
N LEU A 138 -11.59 3.57 -7.39
CA LEU A 138 -12.42 4.69 -6.93
C LEU A 138 -12.75 4.44 -5.45
N ALA A 139 -12.45 5.39 -4.59
CA ALA A 139 -12.86 5.32 -3.19
C ALA A 139 -14.39 5.30 -3.14
N GLY A 140 -14.96 4.24 -2.53
CA GLY A 140 -16.40 4.06 -2.44
C GLY A 140 -17.06 5.23 -1.73
N ARG A 141 -18.17 5.70 -2.31
CA ARG A 141 -19.02 6.77 -1.77
C ARG A 141 -19.78 6.30 -0.52
#